data_AF-A0AAW5AIF9-F1
#
_entry.id   AF-A0AAW5AIF9-F1
#
_cell.length_a   1.000
_cell.length_b   1.000
_cell.length_c   1.000
_cell.angle_alpha   90.00
_cell.angle_beta   90.00
_cell.angle_gamma   90.00
#
_symmetry.space_group_name_H-M   'P 1'
#
loop_
_entity.id
_entity.type
_entity.pdbx_description
1 polymer ?
#
loop_
_entity_poly.entity_id
_entity_poly.type
_entity_poly.pdbx_seq_one_letter_code
_entity_poly.pdbx_strand_id
1 'polypeptide(L)'
;MKKLFIVSVVLLLSACGTFPSASEYWTINGKWPGYEQVQTDMMNCGFINAWNNVDMPHDEYIKAYLCMEQKGYLFNGKKTCDKSVYRDNPVCKNIK
;
A
#
# COMPACT_ATOMS: atom_id res chain seq x y z
N MET A 1 -13.59 11.89 49.38
CA MET A 1 -14.33 10.87 48.60
C MET A 1 -14.04 11.08 47.12
N LYS A 2 -13.49 10.05 46.46
CA LYS A 2 -13.14 10.00 45.04
C LYS A 2 -14.38 10.08 44.17
N LYS A 3 -14.41 10.92 43.13
CA LYS A 3 -15.14 10.64 41.88
C LYS A 3 -14.32 11.16 40.69
N LEU A 4 -13.48 10.25 40.16
CA LEU A 4 -12.93 10.34 38.81
C LEU A 4 -14.11 10.35 37.84
N PHE A 5 -14.28 11.43 37.07
CA PHE A 5 -15.12 11.37 35.88
C PHE A 5 -14.27 10.84 34.73
N ILE A 6 -14.68 9.68 34.25
CA ILE A 6 -14.00 8.87 33.25
C ILE A 6 -14.11 9.55 31.88
N VAL A 7 -12.94 9.73 31.29
CA VAL A 7 -12.65 10.09 29.91
C VAL A 7 -13.27 9.06 28.97
N SER A 8 -14.02 9.53 27.95
CA SER A 8 -14.28 8.77 26.73
C SER A 8 -14.22 9.71 25.53
N VAL A 9 -13.01 10.15 25.19
CA VAL A 9 -12.72 10.68 23.85
C VAL A 9 -12.71 9.49 22.90
N VAL A 10 -13.81 9.26 22.22
CA VAL A 10 -13.86 8.31 21.09
C VAL A 10 -13.17 9.01 19.92
N LEU A 11 -11.84 8.89 19.88
CA LEU A 11 -11.04 9.13 18.69
C LEU A 11 -11.46 8.10 17.64
N LEU A 12 -12.42 8.50 16.79
CA LEU A 12 -12.64 7.89 15.49
C LEU A 12 -11.35 8.07 14.70
N LEU A 13 -10.41 7.12 14.87
CA LEU A 13 -9.34 6.89 13.93
C LEU A 13 -10.01 6.45 12.63
N SER A 14 -10.39 7.44 11.81
CA SER A 14 -10.52 7.23 10.37
C SER A 14 -9.14 6.82 9.89
N ALA A 15 -8.86 5.51 9.94
CA ALA A 15 -7.84 4.90 9.15
C ALA A 15 -8.26 5.13 7.69
N CYS A 16 -7.94 6.30 7.17
CA CYS A 16 -7.90 6.55 5.74
C CYS A 16 -6.87 5.56 5.21
N GLY A 17 -7.34 4.37 4.83
CA GLY A 17 -6.56 3.44 4.03
C GLY A 17 -6.14 4.21 2.81
N THR A 18 -4.89 4.65 2.78
CA THR A 18 -4.27 5.24 1.60
C THR A 18 -4.00 4.06 0.68
N PHE A 19 -5.08 3.60 0.02
CA PHE A 19 -4.98 2.62 -1.02
C PHE A 19 -4.14 3.25 -2.14
N PRO A 20 -3.28 2.47 -2.82
CA PRO A 20 -2.47 2.98 -3.90
C PRO A 20 -3.39 3.34 -5.07
N SER A 21 -3.86 4.57 -5.13
CA SER A 21 -4.08 5.17 -6.42
C SER A 21 -2.71 5.35 -7.11
N ALA A 22 -2.71 5.60 -8.42
CA ALA A 22 -1.56 6.11 -9.15
C ALA A 22 -1.17 7.49 -8.63
N SER A 23 -0.57 7.50 -7.44
CA SER A 23 -0.36 8.65 -6.59
C SER A 23 1.12 8.92 -6.42
N GLU A 24 1.41 10.07 -5.82
CA GLU A 24 2.76 10.51 -5.42
C GLU A 24 3.46 9.58 -4.43
N TYR A 25 2.74 8.64 -3.81
CA TYR A 25 3.32 7.64 -2.93
C TYR A 25 4.16 6.59 -3.66
N TRP A 26 3.97 6.43 -4.96
CA TRP A 26 4.80 5.58 -5.81
C TRP A 26 6.03 6.35 -6.30
N THR A 27 7.19 6.06 -5.73
CA THR A 27 8.42 6.80 -6.05
C THR A 27 9.51 5.89 -6.61
N ILE A 28 10.28 6.39 -7.58
CA ILE A 28 11.52 5.79 -8.06
C ILE A 28 12.66 6.69 -7.57
N ASN A 29 13.63 6.12 -6.85
CA ASN A 29 14.73 6.89 -6.25
C ASN A 29 14.24 8.10 -5.43
N GLY A 30 13.11 7.94 -4.72
CA GLY A 30 12.50 8.98 -3.89
C GLY A 30 11.78 10.10 -4.66
N LYS A 31 11.61 9.98 -5.98
CA LYS A 31 10.89 10.95 -6.82
C LYS A 31 9.65 10.32 -7.44
N TRP A 32 8.54 11.06 -7.47
CA TRP A 32 7.33 10.63 -8.17
C TRP A 32 7.49 10.86 -9.68
N PRO A 33 7.38 9.82 -10.54
CA PRO A 33 7.54 9.99 -11.98
C PRO A 33 6.32 10.58 -12.69
N GLY A 34 5.22 10.82 -11.96
CA GLY A 34 3.99 11.40 -12.48
C GLY A 34 2.89 10.36 -12.70
N TYR A 35 1.65 10.85 -12.74
CA TYR A 35 0.44 10.04 -12.76
C TYR A 35 0.38 9.03 -13.92
N GLU A 36 0.63 9.49 -15.15
CA GLU A 36 0.50 8.67 -16.37
C GLU A 36 1.43 7.46 -16.36
N GLN A 37 2.68 7.66 -15.94
CA GLN A 37 3.66 6.59 -15.85
C GLN A 37 3.27 5.59 -14.76
N VAL A 38 2.91 6.06 -13.57
CA VAL A 38 2.50 5.19 -12.46
C VAL A 38 1.25 4.39 -12.84
N GLN A 39 0.23 5.03 -13.43
CA GLN A 39 -0.96 4.33 -13.88
C GLN A 39 -0.62 3.23 -14.89
N THR A 40 0.16 3.57 -15.91
CA THR A 40 0.56 2.61 -16.95
C THR A 40 1.30 1.41 -16.36
N ASP A 41 2.27 1.66 -15.48
CA ASP A 41 3.03 0.61 -14.82
C ASP A 41 2.17 -0.24 -13.88
N MET A 42 1.23 0.36 -13.14
CA MET A 42 0.27 -0.37 -12.31
C MET A 42 -0.59 -1.31 -13.16
N MET A 43 -1.18 -0.82 -14.24
CA MET A 43 -2.00 -1.67 -15.12
C MET A 43 -1.16 -2.81 -15.73
N ASN A 44 0.08 -2.53 -16.13
CA ASN A 44 1.01 -3.54 -16.64
C ASN A 44 1.42 -4.57 -15.58
N CYS A 45 1.40 -4.18 -14.29
CA CYS A 45 1.67 -5.07 -13.17
C CYS A 45 0.44 -5.85 -12.68
N GLY A 46 -0.69 -5.74 -13.38
CA GLY A 46 -1.88 -6.52 -13.10
C GLY A 46 -2.81 -5.91 -12.06
N PHE A 47 -2.63 -4.64 -11.68
CA PHE A 47 -3.67 -3.93 -10.95
C PHE A 47 -4.95 -3.85 -11.81
N ILE A 48 -6.09 -4.20 -11.23
CA ILE A 48 -7.39 -4.14 -11.93
C ILE A 48 -7.75 -2.69 -12.27
N ASN A 49 -7.38 -1.75 -11.40
CA ASN A 49 -7.51 -0.33 -11.62
C ASN A 49 -6.40 0.44 -10.88
N ALA A 50 -6.26 1.73 -11.19
CA ALA A 50 -5.23 2.60 -10.62
C ALA A 50 -5.78 3.65 -9.64
N TRP A 51 -6.98 3.47 -9.09
CA TRP A 51 -7.59 4.40 -8.13
C TRP A 51 -7.91 3.76 -6.78
N ASN A 52 -8.14 2.44 -6.72
CA ASN A 52 -8.33 1.67 -5.50
C ASN A 52 -8.02 0.16 -5.73
N ASN A 53 -8.16 -0.66 -4.69
CA ASN A 53 -7.99 -2.11 -4.76
C ASN A 53 -9.22 -2.89 -4.27
N VAL A 54 -10.41 -2.26 -4.30
CA VAL A 54 -11.63 -2.79 -3.67
C VAL A 54 -12.05 -4.16 -4.22
N ASP A 55 -11.64 -4.46 -5.45
CA ASP A 55 -12.03 -5.68 -6.16
C ASP A 55 -10.86 -6.65 -6.40
N MET A 56 -9.69 -6.41 -5.80
CA MET A 56 -8.50 -7.23 -6.05
C MET A 56 -8.25 -8.22 -4.90
N PRO A 57 -8.14 -9.54 -5.20
CA PRO A 57 -7.72 -10.52 -4.21
C PRO A 57 -6.39 -10.14 -3.56
N HIS A 58 -6.27 -10.37 -2.25
CA HIS A 58 -5.14 -9.90 -1.45
C HIS A 58 -3.77 -10.35 -1.99
N ASP A 59 -3.67 -11.62 -2.40
CA ASP A 59 -2.41 -12.16 -2.93
C ASP A 59 -2.07 -11.60 -4.32
N GLU A 60 -3.08 -11.34 -5.16
CA GLU A 60 -2.86 -10.69 -6.46
C GLU A 60 -2.39 -9.25 -6.27
N TYR A 61 -2.98 -8.55 -5.30
CA TYR A 61 -2.57 -7.21 -4.93
C TYR A 61 -1.10 -7.16 -4.46
N ILE A 62 -0.67 -8.09 -3.61
CA ILE A 62 0.73 -8.18 -3.19
C ILE A 62 1.64 -8.49 -4.39
N LYS A 63 1.25 -9.41 -5.28
CA LYS A 63 2.02 -9.72 -6.51
C LYS A 63 2.17 -8.48 -7.40
N ALA A 64 1.11 -7.69 -7.57
CA ALA A 64 1.16 -6.48 -8.37
C ALA A 64 2.09 -5.42 -7.77
N TYR A 65 2.09 -5.27 -6.44
CA TYR A 65 3.06 -4.44 -5.73
C TYR A 65 4.51 -4.89 -5.95
N LEU A 66 4.75 -6.19 -5.89
CA LEU A 66 6.09 -6.74 -6.10
C LEU A 66 6.57 -6.53 -7.53
N CYS A 67 5.67 -6.59 -8.51
CA CYS A 67 5.97 -6.19 -9.88
C CYS A 67 6.37 -4.70 -9.98
N MET A 68 5.65 -3.80 -9.29
CA MET A 68 6.03 -2.39 -9.24
C MET A 68 7.43 -2.20 -8.61
N GLU A 69 7.76 -2.97 -7.57
CA GLU A 69 9.08 -2.96 -6.96
C GLU A 69 10.18 -3.44 -7.92
N GLN A 70 9.91 -4.44 -8.75
CA GLN A 70 10.84 -4.89 -9.80
C GLN A 70 11.11 -3.79 -10.85
N LYS A 71 10.13 -2.90 -11.07
CA LYS A 71 10.30 -1.68 -11.90
C LYS A 71 11.03 -0.55 -11.18
N GLY A 72 11.42 -0.73 -9.92
CA GLY A 72 12.16 0.24 -9.12
C GLY A 72 11.29 1.17 -8.26
N TYR A 73 9.97 0.94 -8.23
CA TYR A 73 9.09 1.74 -7.38
C TYR A 73 9.14 1.31 -5.92
N LEU A 74 8.96 2.27 -5.02
CA LEU A 74 8.61 2.02 -3.62
C LEU A 74 7.34 2.80 -3.28
N PHE A 75 6.35 2.09 -2.72
CA PHE A 75 5.15 2.73 -2.19
C PHE A 75 5.41 3.23 -0.77
N ASN A 76 5.31 4.53 -0.53
CA ASN A 76 5.66 5.18 0.74
C ASN A 76 7.10 4.86 1.19
N GLY A 77 8.01 4.73 0.24
CA GLY A 77 9.44 4.48 0.49
C GLY A 77 9.76 3.13 1.13
N LYS A 78 8.82 2.16 1.13
CA LYS A 78 8.99 0.84 1.74
C LYS A 78 8.68 -0.28 0.77
N LYS A 79 9.45 -1.36 0.83
CA LYS A 79 9.10 -2.62 0.16
C LYS A 79 7.87 -3.22 0.81
N THR A 80 7.10 -3.97 0.03
CA THR A 80 5.82 -4.54 0.43
C THR A 80 6.02 -5.60 1.49
N CYS A 81 6.96 -6.52 1.28
CA CYS A 81 7.21 -7.60 2.22
C CYS A 81 7.93 -7.17 3.51
N ASP A 82 8.45 -5.94 3.58
CA ASP A 82 8.99 -5.36 4.81
C ASP A 82 7.89 -4.83 5.74
N LYS A 83 6.67 -4.59 5.21
CA LYS A 83 5.52 -4.13 5.99
C LYS A 83 5.03 -5.27 6.88
N SER A 84 4.84 -4.99 8.17
CA SER A 84 4.42 -5.99 9.17
C SER A 84 3.15 -6.75 8.76
N VAL A 85 2.22 -6.08 8.09
CA VAL A 85 0.95 -6.67 7.61
C VAL A 85 1.12 -7.73 6.52
N TYR A 86 2.24 -7.72 5.77
CA TYR A 86 2.49 -8.66 4.66
C TYR A 86 3.65 -9.62 4.93
N ARG A 87 4.41 -9.43 6.01
CA ARG A 87 5.59 -10.23 6.34
C ARG A 87 5.33 -11.74 6.32
N ASP A 88 4.19 -12.17 6.84
CA ASP A 88 3.84 -13.58 6.94
C ASP A 88 3.04 -14.12 5.76
N ASN A 89 2.70 -13.26 4.78
CA ASN A 89 1.97 -13.67 3.59
C ASN A 89 2.83 -14.67 2.77
N PRO A 90 2.25 -15.79 2.28
CA PRO A 90 2.98 -16.79 1.50
C PRO A 90 3.73 -16.22 0.29
N VAL A 91 3.16 -15.20 -0.38
CA VAL A 91 3.79 -14.51 -1.50
C VAL A 91 5.13 -13.89 -1.06
N CYS A 92 5.18 -13.28 0.13
CA CYS A 92 6.39 -12.65 0.67
C CYS A 92 7.43 -13.63 1.21
N LYS A 93 7.01 -14.82 1.66
CA LYS A 93 7.94 -15.85 2.17
C LYS A 93 8.83 -16.45 1.07
N ASN A 94 8.38 -16.40 -0.18
CA ASN A 94 9.05 -17.01 -1.33
C ASN A 94 10.00 -16.06 -2.08
N ILE A 95 10.20 -14.83 -1.63
CA ILE A 95 11.02 -13.78 -2.30
C ILE A 95 12.40 -13.63 -1.64
N LYS A 96 12.90 -14.69 -1.00
CA LYS A 96 14.25 -14.69 -0.40
C LYS A 96 15.34 -14.88 -1.44
#